data_AF-A0A521I8M8-F1
#
_entry.id   AF-A0A521I8M8-F1
#
_cell.length_a   1.000
_cell.length_b   1.000
_cell.length_c   1.000
_cell.angle_alpha   90.00
_cell.angle_beta   90.00
_cell.angle_gamma   90.00
#
_symmetry.space_group_name_H-M   'P 1'
#
loop_
_entity.id
_entity.type
_entity.pdbx_description
1 polymer ?
#
loop_
_entity_poly.entity_id
_entity_poly.type
_entity_poly.pdbx_seq_one_letter_code
_entity_poly.pdbx_strand_id
1 'polypeptide(L)'
;MKQRTAILVAIALTAFVMVVVSAITFSITLKASASQAAQAESVKVESMSGAAEQQINAPAAPTTNSPATTATAQPKIVSADDATRVARALFAGDTLTQPPELVNYKGKMAYEVVLGGGTVYVDAFTGKVLTSVVAAASNPTSSESTDSSYSSSAQYDDDDDEKYDHIDDHDSAKNDDEHDGDHD
;
A
#
# COMPACT_ATOMS: atom_id res chain seq x y z
N MET A 1 -30.28 -11.55 44.22
CA MET A 1 -30.05 -10.17 43.72
C MET A 1 -29.08 -10.09 42.53
N LYS A 2 -28.71 -11.19 41.85
CA LYS A 2 -27.67 -11.20 40.79
C LYS A 2 -28.19 -10.98 39.34
N GLN A 3 -29.50 -11.05 39.11
CA GLN A 3 -30.09 -10.85 37.77
C GLN A 3 -30.13 -9.38 37.34
N ARG A 4 -30.27 -8.44 38.27
CA ARG A 4 -30.33 -7.01 37.95
C ARG A 4 -28.97 -6.48 37.48
N THR A 5 -27.88 -7.06 37.99
CA THR A 5 -26.51 -6.70 37.58
C THR A 5 -26.17 -7.17 36.17
N ALA A 6 -26.63 -8.36 35.77
CA ALA A 6 -26.39 -8.90 34.43
C ALA A 6 -27.06 -8.05 33.32
N ILE A 7 -28.26 -7.53 33.58
CA ILE A 7 -28.98 -6.67 32.62
C ILE A 7 -28.26 -5.33 32.42
N LEU A 8 -27.72 -4.74 33.50
CA LEU A 8 -26.96 -3.48 33.41
C LEU A 8 -25.66 -3.64 32.63
N VAL A 9 -24.96 -4.77 32.79
CA VAL A 9 -23.72 -5.05 32.04
C VAL A 9 -24.00 -5.21 30.54
N ALA A 10 -25.08 -5.90 30.16
CA ALA A 10 -25.44 -6.08 28.75
C ALA A 10 -25.75 -4.75 28.04
N ILE A 11 -26.45 -3.83 28.71
CA ILE A 11 -26.78 -2.50 28.16
C ILE A 11 -25.51 -1.65 27.99
N ALA A 12 -24.58 -1.70 28.95
CA ALA A 12 -23.31 -0.99 28.84
C ALA A 12 -22.47 -1.49 27.66
N LEU A 13 -22.48 -2.80 27.41
CA LEU A 13 -21.70 -3.43 26.34
C LEU A 13 -22.25 -3.09 24.94
N THR A 14 -23.58 -3.06 24.77
CA THR A 14 -24.19 -2.64 23.49
C THR A 14 -23.96 -1.16 23.19
N ALA A 15 -24.03 -0.30 24.20
CA ALA A 15 -23.71 1.12 24.06
C ALA A 15 -22.24 1.34 23.66
N PHE A 16 -21.31 0.59 24.28
CA PHE A 16 -19.88 0.68 23.96
C PHE A 16 -19.59 0.25 22.51
N VAL A 17 -20.18 -0.86 22.05
CA VAL A 17 -20.02 -1.33 20.66
C VAL A 17 -20.55 -0.29 19.66
N MET A 18 -21.70 0.32 19.93
CA MET A 18 -22.26 1.38 19.08
C MET A 18 -21.37 2.63 19.03
N VAL A 19 -20.70 3.00 20.13
CA VAL A 19 -19.77 4.13 20.16
C VAL A 19 -18.50 3.82 19.35
N VAL A 20 -17.94 2.61 19.45
CA VAL A 20 -16.74 2.22 18.70
C VAL A 20 -17.00 2.18 17.19
N VAL A 21 -18.12 1.62 16.75
CA VAL A 21 -18.52 1.59 15.33
C VAL A 21 -18.74 3.02 14.80
N SER A 22 -19.39 3.88 15.58
CA SER A 22 -19.62 5.28 15.21
C SER A 22 -18.31 6.08 15.10
N ALA A 23 -17.36 5.87 16.03
CA ALA A 23 -16.06 6.54 16.01
C ALA A 23 -15.24 6.19 14.75
N ILE A 24 -15.26 4.93 14.32
CA ILE A 24 -14.54 4.49 13.11
C ILE A 24 -15.10 5.18 11.85
N THR A 25 -16.42 5.35 11.74
CA THR A 25 -17.02 6.07 10.59
C THR A 25 -16.68 7.57 10.57
N PHE A 26 -16.53 8.20 11.73
CA PHE A 26 -16.22 9.63 11.80
C PHE A 26 -14.75 9.96 11.43
N SER A 27 -13.81 9.05 11.74
CA SER A 27 -12.39 9.24 11.41
C SER A 27 -12.09 9.24 9.91
N ILE A 28 -12.97 8.66 9.07
CA ILE A 28 -12.78 8.61 7.62
C ILE A 28 -13.23 9.94 6.96
N THR A 29 -14.20 10.63 7.55
CA THR A 29 -14.78 11.87 6.98
C THR A 29 -13.94 13.12 7.26
N LEU A 30 -13.13 13.15 8.32
CA LEU A 30 -12.33 14.33 8.68
C LEU A 30 -11.07 14.53 7.81
N LYS A 31 -10.64 13.53 7.04
CA LYS A 31 -9.42 13.61 6.21
C LYS A 31 -9.65 14.18 4.80
N ALA A 32 -10.90 14.56 4.47
CA ALA A 32 -11.27 15.07 3.14
C ALA A 32 -11.37 16.61 3.04
N SER A 33 -11.18 17.37 4.13
CA SER A 33 -11.45 18.82 4.13
C SER A 33 -10.21 19.73 4.07
N ALA A 34 -9.01 19.22 3.78
CA ALA A 34 -7.77 20.00 3.74
C ALA A 34 -7.16 20.19 2.34
N SER A 35 -7.92 20.05 1.26
CA SER A 35 -7.41 20.29 -0.12
C SER A 35 -8.41 21.01 -1.01
N GLN A 36 -8.96 22.12 -0.52
CA GLN A 36 -9.73 23.03 -1.36
C GLN A 36 -9.48 24.49 -0.97
N ALA A 37 -8.23 24.94 -1.14
CA ALA A 37 -7.86 26.35 -1.12
C ALA A 37 -6.56 26.58 -1.91
N ALA A 38 -6.56 26.22 -3.20
CA ALA A 38 -5.52 26.63 -4.16
C ALA A 38 -5.99 26.42 -5.61
N GLN A 39 -7.15 26.96 -5.99
CA GLN A 39 -7.51 27.17 -7.39
C GLN A 39 -8.27 28.48 -7.53
N ALA A 40 -7.51 29.56 -7.66
CA ALA A 40 -7.92 30.77 -8.34
C ALA A 40 -6.67 31.59 -8.64
N GLU A 41 -5.95 31.28 -9.71
CA GLU A 41 -5.40 32.33 -10.57
C GLU A 41 -4.87 31.80 -11.92
N SER A 42 -5.35 32.48 -12.96
CA SER A 42 -4.67 32.77 -14.24
C SER A 42 -4.26 31.62 -15.16
N VAL A 43 -5.27 31.20 -15.93
CA VAL A 43 -5.14 30.96 -17.38
C VAL A 43 -4.42 32.15 -18.05
N LYS A 44 -3.23 31.92 -18.60
CA LYS A 44 -2.77 32.58 -19.82
C LYS A 44 -2.04 31.56 -20.68
N VAL A 45 -2.82 31.00 -21.60
CA VAL A 45 -2.34 30.25 -22.76
C VAL A 45 -1.60 31.25 -23.64
N GLU A 46 -0.27 31.17 -23.66
CA GLU A 46 0.55 31.83 -24.67
C GLU A 46 0.96 30.80 -25.71
N SER A 47 0.23 30.85 -26.82
CA SER A 47 0.47 30.12 -28.04
C SER A 47 1.85 30.45 -28.60
N MET A 48 2.80 29.51 -28.53
CA MET A 48 3.97 29.55 -29.41
C MET A 48 3.78 28.54 -30.54
N SER A 49 3.38 29.13 -31.66
CA SER A 49 3.52 28.61 -33.01
C SER A 49 4.96 28.17 -33.27
N GLY A 50 5.17 26.88 -33.48
CA GLY A 50 6.40 26.30 -34.01
C GLY A 50 6.08 25.61 -35.32
N ALA A 51 6.26 26.34 -36.42
CA ALA A 51 6.18 25.85 -37.78
C ALA A 51 7.49 25.15 -38.19
N ALA A 52 7.38 23.98 -38.80
CA ALA A 52 8.26 23.38 -39.82
C ALA A 52 7.66 22.00 -40.17
N GLU A 53 6.79 21.86 -41.17
CA GLU A 53 7.12 21.67 -42.59
C GLU A 53 8.07 20.49 -42.87
N GLN A 54 7.48 19.36 -43.25
CA GLN A 54 7.98 18.34 -44.19
C GLN A 54 6.88 17.27 -44.30
N GLN A 55 6.49 16.68 -45.43
CA GLN A 55 6.67 16.95 -46.85
C GLN A 55 5.67 16.00 -47.51
N ILE A 56 4.90 16.53 -48.45
CA ILE A 56 3.97 15.84 -49.34
C ILE A 56 4.63 14.66 -50.10
N ASN A 57 4.00 13.48 -50.08
CA ASN A 57 4.02 12.55 -51.21
C ASN A 57 2.83 11.57 -51.14
N ALA A 58 1.88 11.72 -52.07
CA ALA A 58 0.82 10.75 -52.36
C ALA A 58 1.31 9.74 -53.43
N PRO A 59 0.69 8.55 -53.54
CA PRO A 59 -0.33 8.36 -54.58
C PRO A 59 -1.56 7.52 -54.13
N ALA A 60 -2.60 7.55 -54.97
CA ALA A 60 -3.98 7.16 -54.71
C ALA A 60 -4.33 5.65 -54.87
N ALA A 61 -5.42 5.26 -54.15
CA ALA A 61 -6.40 4.16 -54.37
C ALA A 61 -5.92 2.69 -54.19
N PRO A 62 -6.73 1.76 -53.61
CA PRO A 62 -8.15 1.56 -53.90
C PRO A 62 -9.11 1.59 -52.70
N THR A 63 -10.35 2.01 -52.98
CA THR A 63 -11.53 1.88 -52.11
C THR A 63 -11.96 0.42 -52.01
N THR A 64 -11.62 -0.23 -50.91
CA THR A 64 -12.25 -1.49 -50.49
C THR A 64 -13.37 -1.17 -49.50
N ASN A 65 -14.60 -1.51 -49.88
CA ASN A 65 -15.79 -1.54 -49.03
C ASN A 65 -15.51 -2.41 -47.80
N SER A 66 -15.08 -1.80 -46.69
CA SER A 66 -15.03 -2.47 -45.40
C SER A 66 -16.46 -2.65 -44.89
N PRO A 67 -16.88 -3.87 -44.54
CA PRO A 67 -18.18 -4.09 -43.93
C PRO A 67 -18.26 -3.29 -42.63
N ALA A 68 -19.35 -2.52 -42.49
CA ALA A 68 -19.66 -1.78 -41.28
C ALA A 68 -19.88 -2.77 -40.13
N THR A 69 -18.80 -3.13 -39.44
CA THR A 69 -18.88 -3.74 -38.11
C THR A 69 -19.48 -2.70 -37.19
N THR A 70 -20.70 -2.95 -36.72
CA THR A 70 -21.31 -2.29 -35.58
C THR A 70 -20.37 -2.39 -34.39
N ALA A 71 -19.55 -1.35 -34.22
CA ALA A 71 -18.65 -1.18 -33.09
C ALA A 71 -19.51 -1.08 -31.82
N THR A 72 -19.61 -2.17 -31.08
CA THR A 72 -20.09 -2.15 -29.71
C THR A 72 -19.23 -1.14 -28.96
N ALA A 73 -19.85 -0.10 -28.41
CA ALA A 73 -19.16 0.93 -27.65
C ALA A 73 -18.37 0.26 -26.51
N GLN A 74 -17.06 0.10 -26.71
CA GLN A 74 -16.19 -0.42 -25.66
C GLN A 74 -16.11 0.65 -24.57
N PRO A 75 -16.23 0.25 -23.29
CA PRO A 75 -16.00 1.15 -22.18
C PRO A 75 -14.63 1.82 -22.34
N LYS A 76 -14.62 3.15 -22.38
CA LYS A 76 -13.37 3.91 -22.44
C LYS A 76 -12.63 3.74 -21.12
N ILE A 77 -11.49 3.06 -21.16
CA ILE A 77 -10.56 2.96 -20.04
C ILE A 77 -9.44 4.01 -20.21
N VAL A 78 -8.88 4.43 -19.08
CA VAL A 78 -7.69 5.26 -18.99
C VAL A 78 -6.49 4.48 -19.54
N SER A 79 -5.52 5.18 -20.14
CA SER A 79 -4.31 4.54 -20.65
C SER A 79 -3.32 4.22 -19.52
N ALA A 80 -2.44 3.24 -19.74
CA ALA A 80 -1.35 2.93 -18.81
C ALA A 80 -0.40 4.13 -18.59
N ASP A 81 -0.12 4.90 -19.63
CA ASP A 81 0.68 6.14 -19.55
C ASP A 81 0.01 7.21 -18.67
N ASP A 82 -1.31 7.37 -18.79
CA ASP A 82 -2.05 8.30 -17.94
C ASP A 82 -2.03 7.86 -16.47
N ALA A 83 -2.22 6.57 -16.20
CA ALA A 83 -2.13 6.01 -14.85
C ALA A 83 -0.72 6.21 -14.24
N THR A 84 0.32 6.00 -15.05
CA THR A 84 1.72 6.27 -14.65
C THR A 84 1.93 7.73 -14.27
N ARG A 85 1.43 8.66 -15.10
CA ARG A 85 1.55 10.11 -14.84
C ARG A 85 0.86 10.50 -13.53
N VAL A 86 -0.32 9.94 -13.26
CA VAL A 86 -1.04 10.14 -11.99
C VAL A 86 -0.25 9.59 -10.81
N ALA A 87 0.30 8.39 -10.92
CA ALA A 87 1.06 7.76 -9.85
C ALA A 87 2.37 8.51 -9.53
N ARG A 88 3.13 8.93 -10.55
CA ARG A 88 4.37 9.72 -10.38
C ARG A 88 4.14 11.10 -9.76
N ALA A 89 2.94 11.68 -9.90
CA ALA A 89 2.61 12.93 -9.23
C ALA A 89 2.53 12.79 -7.70
N LEU A 90 2.27 11.58 -7.19
CA LEU A 90 2.27 11.27 -5.76
C LEU A 90 3.67 10.97 -5.21
N PHE A 91 4.53 10.40 -6.05
CA PHE A 91 5.88 9.97 -5.72
C PHE A 91 6.89 10.74 -6.58
N ALA A 92 7.08 12.01 -6.26
CA ALA A 92 7.97 12.88 -7.01
C ALA A 92 9.41 12.37 -6.96
N GLY A 93 9.99 12.13 -8.14
CA GLY A 93 11.37 11.65 -8.29
C GLY A 93 11.50 10.14 -8.39
N ASP A 94 10.45 9.37 -8.09
CA ASP A 94 10.51 7.91 -8.25
C ASP A 94 10.40 7.47 -9.71
N THR A 95 11.07 6.36 -9.99
CA THR A 95 11.02 5.63 -11.25
C THR A 95 10.04 4.46 -11.15
N LEU A 96 9.46 4.09 -12.29
CA LEU A 96 8.70 2.85 -12.40
C LEU A 96 9.64 1.66 -12.20
N THR A 97 9.27 0.74 -11.34
CA THR A 97 9.96 -0.54 -11.19
C THR A 97 9.36 -1.61 -12.11
N GLN A 98 8.09 -1.46 -12.47
CA GLN A 98 7.34 -2.36 -13.35
C GLN A 98 6.38 -1.57 -14.26
N PRO A 99 6.09 -2.07 -15.48
CA PRO A 99 5.04 -1.48 -16.32
C PRO A 99 3.68 -1.54 -15.62
N PRO A 100 2.77 -0.57 -15.85
CA PRO A 100 1.44 -0.59 -15.24
C PRO A 100 0.64 -1.80 -15.67
N GLU A 101 0.04 -2.51 -14.72
CA GLU A 101 -0.79 -3.68 -14.99
C GLU A 101 -2.25 -3.44 -14.64
N LEU A 102 -3.17 -3.98 -15.45
CA LEU A 102 -4.60 -3.87 -15.21
C LEU A 102 -5.05 -5.00 -14.28
N VAL A 103 -5.40 -4.67 -13.04
CA VAL A 103 -5.76 -5.60 -11.97
C VAL A 103 -7.18 -5.37 -11.47
N ASN A 104 -7.73 -6.33 -10.72
CA ASN A 104 -8.98 -6.18 -10.00
C ASN A 104 -8.71 -5.87 -8.52
N TYR A 105 -8.74 -4.58 -8.17
CA TYR A 105 -8.54 -4.11 -6.80
C TYR A 105 -9.88 -3.93 -6.09
N LYS A 106 -10.17 -4.79 -5.11
CA LYS A 106 -11.39 -4.76 -4.28
C LYS A 106 -12.69 -4.75 -5.10
N GLY A 107 -12.73 -5.52 -6.18
CA GLY A 107 -13.89 -5.59 -7.08
C GLY A 107 -13.97 -4.46 -8.12
N LYS A 108 -12.92 -3.64 -8.25
CA LYS A 108 -12.82 -2.57 -9.26
C LYS A 108 -11.63 -2.81 -10.18
N MET A 109 -11.83 -2.57 -11.48
CA MET A 109 -10.73 -2.53 -12.44
C MET A 109 -9.83 -1.32 -12.16
N ALA A 110 -8.55 -1.56 -11.95
CA ALA A 110 -7.57 -0.55 -11.61
C ALA A 110 -6.23 -0.86 -12.27
N TYR A 111 -5.45 0.18 -12.57
CA TYR A 111 -4.04 0.05 -12.89
C TYR A 111 -3.24 -0.02 -11.60
N GLU A 112 -2.46 -1.08 -11.42
CA GLU A 112 -1.40 -1.18 -10.43
C GLU A 112 -0.12 -0.58 -11.03
N VAL A 113 0.41 0.46 -10.39
CA VAL A 113 1.64 1.13 -10.78
C VAL A 113 2.65 0.96 -9.65
N VAL A 114 3.70 0.19 -9.91
CA VAL A 114 4.77 -0.05 -8.92
C VAL A 114 5.93 0.92 -9.18
N LEU A 115 6.25 1.72 -8.17
CA LEU A 115 7.33 2.70 -8.14
C LEU A 115 8.34 2.35 -7.04
N GLY A 116 9.50 2.99 -7.06
CA GLY A 116 10.52 2.82 -6.02
C GLY A 116 10.01 3.11 -4.60
N GLY A 117 9.21 4.17 -4.42
CA GLY A 117 8.64 4.55 -3.13
C GLY A 117 7.32 3.87 -2.77
N GLY A 118 6.78 2.98 -3.62
CA GLY A 118 5.54 2.26 -3.30
C GLY A 118 4.69 1.86 -4.50
N THR A 119 3.47 1.38 -4.21
CA THR A 119 2.49 0.95 -5.20
C THR A 119 1.26 1.86 -5.18
N VAL A 120 0.83 2.30 -6.36
CA VAL A 120 -0.38 3.12 -6.54
C VAL A 120 -1.41 2.34 -7.34
N TYR A 121 -2.66 2.33 -6.86
CA TYR A 121 -3.79 1.78 -7.60
C TYR A 121 -4.64 2.91 -8.15
N VAL A 122 -4.78 2.98 -9.47
CA VAL A 122 -5.53 4.02 -10.18
C VAL A 122 -6.75 3.40 -10.84
N ASP A 123 -7.95 3.92 -10.58
CA ASP A 123 -9.19 3.45 -11.18
C ASP A 123 -9.12 3.51 -12.72
N ALA A 124 -9.36 2.39 -13.38
CA ALA A 124 -9.14 2.24 -14.82
C ALA A 124 -10.16 3.01 -15.68
N PHE A 125 -11.28 3.47 -15.12
CA PHE A 125 -12.30 4.20 -15.87
C PHE A 125 -12.24 5.72 -15.64
N THR A 126 -11.86 6.12 -14.43
CA THR A 126 -11.88 7.54 -14.01
C THR A 126 -10.50 8.16 -13.88
N GLY A 127 -9.44 7.35 -13.79
CA GLY A 127 -8.07 7.81 -13.57
C GLY A 127 -7.83 8.33 -12.16
N LYS A 128 -8.78 8.13 -11.24
CA LYS A 128 -8.66 8.55 -9.84
C LYS A 128 -7.83 7.54 -9.05
N VAL A 129 -7.00 8.03 -8.15
CA VAL A 129 -6.25 7.17 -7.23
C VAL A 129 -7.22 6.52 -6.24
N LEU A 130 -7.21 5.19 -6.19
CA LEU A 130 -8.00 4.39 -5.25
C LEU A 130 -7.26 4.20 -3.93
N THR A 131 -5.96 3.90 -4.00
CA THR A 131 -5.08 3.80 -2.84
C THR A 131 -3.63 4.03 -3.27
N SER A 132 -2.81 4.43 -2.31
CA SER A 132 -1.36 4.45 -2.42
C SER A 132 -0.77 3.72 -1.21
N VAL A 133 0.14 2.80 -1.45
CA VAL A 133 0.87 2.06 -0.42
C VAL A 133 2.32 2.46 -0.54
N VAL A 134 2.82 3.22 0.43
CA VAL A 134 4.25 3.55 0.48
C VAL A 134 5.03 2.27 0.79
N ALA A 135 6.12 2.03 0.06
CA ALA A 135 7.06 1.00 0.45
C ALA A 135 7.62 1.42 1.81
N ALA A 136 7.42 0.59 2.83
CA ALA A 136 8.16 0.79 4.07
C ALA A 136 9.63 0.73 3.67
N ALA A 137 10.35 1.84 3.82
CA ALA A 137 11.79 1.81 3.71
C ALA A 137 12.23 0.71 4.67
N SER A 138 12.78 -0.37 4.11
CA SER A 138 13.42 -1.41 4.90
C SER A 138 14.67 -0.78 5.48
N ASN A 139 14.48 -0.02 6.55
CA ASN A 139 15.48 0.28 7.53
C ASN A 139 15.35 -0.86 8.55
N PRO A 140 16.11 -1.96 8.43
CA PRO A 140 16.38 -2.80 9.59
C PRO A 140 17.33 -2.01 10.49
N THR A 141 16.86 -0.91 11.06
CA THR A 141 17.46 -0.40 12.28
C THR A 141 16.54 -0.89 13.35
N SER A 142 16.82 -2.10 13.82
CA SER A 142 16.68 -2.43 15.22
C SER A 142 17.40 -1.31 15.99
N SER A 143 16.71 -0.20 16.25
CA SER A 143 16.98 0.58 17.43
C SER A 143 16.52 -0.30 18.57
N GLU A 144 17.39 -1.25 18.90
CA GLU A 144 17.58 -1.77 20.23
C GLU A 144 17.36 -0.59 21.17
N SER A 145 16.15 -0.50 21.67
CA SER A 145 15.79 0.45 22.70
C SER A 145 16.45 -0.15 23.92
N THR A 146 17.71 0.21 24.16
CA THR A 146 18.31 0.16 25.49
C THR A 146 17.52 1.15 26.33
N ASP A 147 16.30 0.74 26.72
CA ASP A 147 15.56 1.31 27.84
C ASP A 147 16.29 0.91 29.12
N SER A 148 17.46 1.53 29.33
CA SER A 148 18.16 1.52 30.60
C SER A 148 17.93 2.88 31.26
N SER A 149 16.70 3.15 31.68
CA SER A 149 16.47 4.12 32.76
C SER A 149 15.26 3.78 33.63
N TYR A 150 15.11 2.49 33.98
CA TYR A 150 14.46 2.15 35.24
C TYR A 150 15.39 2.57 36.38
N SER A 151 15.21 3.82 36.83
CA SER A 151 15.64 4.28 38.15
C SER A 151 14.82 3.52 39.20
N SER A 152 15.25 2.31 39.50
CA SER A 152 14.81 1.54 40.65
C SER A 152 15.63 1.98 41.86
N SER A 153 15.07 2.90 42.64
CA SER A 153 15.46 3.12 44.03
C SER A 153 14.44 2.43 44.92
N ALA A 154 14.36 1.10 44.79
CA ALA A 154 13.68 0.28 45.78
C ALA A 154 14.70 -0.06 46.88
N GLN A 155 14.33 0.35 48.08
CA GLN A 155 14.96 0.11 49.35
C GLN A 155 15.39 -1.35 49.54
N TYR A 156 16.54 -1.49 50.20
CA TYR A 156 16.91 -2.62 51.05
C TYR A 156 15.70 -3.14 51.82
N ASP A 157 15.45 -4.45 51.75
CA ASP A 157 15.33 -5.34 52.92
C ASP A 157 15.01 -6.77 52.45
N ASP A 158 15.60 -7.73 53.18
CA ASP A 158 15.21 -9.13 53.39
C ASP A 158 15.53 -10.20 52.31
N ASP A 159 16.61 -10.94 52.64
CA ASP A 159 16.61 -12.37 53.00
C ASP A 159 16.36 -13.48 51.94
N ASP A 160 17.06 -14.58 52.23
CA ASP A 160 16.94 -15.96 51.77
C ASP A 160 17.75 -16.42 50.54
N ASP A 161 18.98 -16.82 50.87
CA ASP A 161 19.63 -18.05 50.44
C ASP A 161 18.65 -19.20 50.14
N GLU A 162 18.45 -19.55 48.87
CA GLU A 162 18.08 -20.93 48.53
C GLU A 162 18.97 -21.47 47.40
N LYS A 163 19.63 -22.55 47.78
CA LYS A 163 20.52 -23.46 47.08
C LYS A 163 20.18 -23.76 45.61
N TYR A 164 21.26 -23.84 44.84
CA TYR A 164 21.66 -25.00 44.01
C TYR A 164 20.56 -25.96 43.57
N ASP A 165 20.37 -26.10 42.25
CA ASP A 165 20.59 -27.38 41.57
C ASP A 165 20.84 -27.16 40.07
N HIS A 166 22.08 -27.44 39.66
CA HIS A 166 22.54 -27.54 38.28
C HIS A 166 22.04 -28.85 37.68
N ILE A 167 21.25 -28.79 36.61
CA ILE A 167 21.10 -29.91 35.66
C ILE A 167 21.12 -29.30 34.26
N ASP A 168 22.33 -29.01 33.77
CA ASP A 168 22.56 -28.86 32.34
C ASP A 168 23.08 -30.21 31.81
N ASP A 169 22.14 -30.96 31.23
CA ASP A 169 22.39 -32.13 30.40
C ASP A 169 23.11 -31.69 29.11
N HIS A 170 24.45 -31.78 29.12
CA HIS A 170 25.28 -31.57 27.95
C HIS A 170 25.58 -32.88 27.21
N ASP A 171 25.27 -32.85 25.92
CA ASP A 171 26.04 -33.43 24.81
C ASP A 171 26.32 -34.94 24.80
N SER A 172 25.44 -35.68 24.11
CA SER A 172 25.87 -36.89 23.39
C SER A 172 25.88 -36.62 21.88
N ALA A 173 27.11 -36.38 21.43
CA ALA A 173 27.52 -36.29 20.05
C ALA A 173 27.34 -37.61 19.28
N LYS A 174 27.47 -37.45 17.95
CA LYS A 174 27.85 -38.42 16.91
C LYS A 174 26.68 -38.89 16.05
N ASN A 175 26.85 -38.63 14.75
CA ASN A 175 26.25 -39.25 13.55
C ASN A 175 26.47 -38.21 12.42
N ASP A 176 27.09 -38.47 11.27
CA ASP A 176 27.42 -39.72 10.60
C ASP A 176 28.63 -39.50 9.69
N ASP A 177 29.50 -40.49 9.69
CA ASP A 177 30.67 -40.63 8.82
C ASP A 177 30.25 -41.13 7.43
N GLU A 178 31.01 -40.64 6.46
CA GLU A 178 31.12 -40.88 5.02
C GLU A 178 30.78 -42.29 4.50
N HIS A 179 30.00 -42.36 3.41
CA HIS A 179 30.13 -43.44 2.42
C HIS A 179 29.58 -43.07 1.04
N ASP A 180 30.39 -42.41 0.21
CA ASP A 180 30.16 -42.33 -1.23
C ASP A 180 31.06 -43.36 -1.93
N GLY A 181 30.44 -44.43 -2.41
CA GLY A 181 31.07 -45.50 -3.16
C GLY A 181 31.23 -45.15 -4.64
N ASP A 182 32.43 -45.44 -5.14
CA ASP A 182 32.76 -45.61 -6.56
C ASP A 182 31.81 -46.60 -7.24
N HIS A 183 31.32 -46.26 -8.43
CA HIS A 183 30.86 -47.24 -9.41
C HIS A 183 31.15 -46.73 -10.84
N ASP A 184 32.01 -47.51 -11.52
CA ASP A 184 32.27 -47.53 -12.98
C ASP A 184 31.00 -47.71 -13.83
#